data_AF-A0A9E5FIB5-F1
#
_entry.id   AF-A0A9E5FIB5-F1
#
_cell.length_a   1.000
_cell.length_b   1.000
_cell.length_c   1.000
_cell.angle_alpha   90.00
_cell.angle_beta   90.00
_cell.angle_gamma   90.00
#
_symmetry.space_group_name_H-M   'P 1'
#
loop_
_entity.id
_entity.type
_entity.pdbx_description
1 polymer ?
#
loop_
_entity_poly.entity_id
_entity_poly.type
_entity_poly.pdbx_seq_one_letter_code
_entity_poly.pdbx_strand_id
1 'polypeptide(L)'
;MLFFDAHLDLAWNGIDWNRDLKLEVEAIRQRELDLGIQGKGRAANTVSYPALRRGGVGLGVATLLARLHRADQKPGFQSKGFNRYEDMAGAHGCARGHLAYYEALQEEGVLRLITHKAALMELATAWQGGQAVAGTPLGY
;
A
#
# COMPACT_ATOMS: atom_id res chain seq x y z
N MET A 1 19.81 -8.84 -2.33
CA MET A 1 19.29 -8.35 -3.63
C MET A 1 18.14 -7.38 -3.40
N LEU A 2 18.04 -6.30 -4.18
CA LEU A 2 16.87 -5.42 -4.20
C LEU A 2 15.81 -6.01 -5.15
N PHE A 3 14.59 -6.18 -4.66
CA PHE A 3 13.42 -6.61 -5.43
C PHE A 3 12.50 -5.44 -5.74
N PHE A 4 11.83 -5.57 -6.88
CA PHE A 4 10.80 -4.67 -7.38
C PHE A 4 9.46 -5.39 -7.47
N ASP A 5 8.41 -4.80 -6.92
CA ASP A 5 7.04 -5.29 -7.06
C ASP A 5 6.24 -4.37 -8.00
N ALA A 6 5.66 -4.94 -9.05
CA ALA A 6 4.95 -4.15 -10.06
C ALA A 6 3.51 -3.76 -9.66
N HIS A 7 3.00 -4.19 -8.50
CA HIS A 7 1.61 -3.94 -8.10
C HIS A 7 1.38 -4.08 -6.58
N LEU A 8 1.46 -2.97 -5.84
CA LEU A 8 1.20 -2.94 -4.40
C LEU A 8 -0.02 -2.09 -4.03
N ASP A 9 -1.02 -2.72 -3.44
CA ASP A 9 -2.25 -2.12 -2.93
C ASP A 9 -2.05 -1.41 -1.56
N LEU A 10 -1.02 -0.56 -1.43
CA LEU A 10 -0.61 0.01 -0.14
C LEU A 10 -1.67 0.97 0.43
N ALA A 11 -2.12 1.97 -0.33
CA ALA A 11 -3.13 2.92 0.14
C ALA A 11 -4.46 2.25 0.45
N TRP A 12 -4.82 1.21 -0.31
CA TRP A 12 -6.03 0.43 -0.02
C TRP A 12 -5.94 -0.30 1.32
N ASN A 13 -4.77 -0.87 1.64
CA ASN A 13 -4.55 -1.48 2.97
C ASN A 13 -4.49 -0.43 4.08
N GLY A 14 -3.86 0.72 3.82
CA GLY A 14 -3.70 1.80 4.80
C GLY A 14 -5.01 2.51 5.14
N ILE A 15 -5.76 2.91 4.11
CA ILE A 15 -6.96 3.74 4.22
C ILE A 15 -8.21 2.86 4.35
N ASP A 16 -8.54 2.05 3.34
CA ASP A 16 -9.81 1.31 3.32
C ASP A 16 -9.85 0.17 4.34
N TRP A 17 -8.71 -0.52 4.54
CA TRP A 17 -8.62 -1.58 5.55
C TRP A 17 -8.22 -1.07 6.93
N ASN A 18 -7.85 0.20 7.06
CA ASN A 18 -7.41 0.82 8.31
C ASN A 18 -6.24 0.06 8.97
N ARG A 19 -5.25 -0.34 8.17
CA ARG A 19 -4.05 -1.02 8.66
C ARG A 19 -2.91 -0.04 8.77
N ASP A 20 -2.31 0.05 9.95
CA ASP A 20 -1.04 0.76 10.10
C ASP A 20 0.11 -0.08 9.53
N LEU A 21 0.46 0.19 8.28
CA LEU A 21 1.53 -0.51 7.55
C LEU A 21 2.94 -0.24 8.10
N LYS A 22 3.11 0.69 9.05
CA LYS A 22 4.38 0.93 9.73
C LYS A 22 4.70 -0.18 10.76
N LEU A 23 3.70 -0.97 11.14
CA LEU A 23 3.84 -2.07 12.08
C LEU A 23 4.32 -3.36 11.41
N GLU A 24 4.77 -4.28 12.25
CA GLU A 24 4.97 -5.66 11.85
C GLU A 24 3.65 -6.32 11.42
N VAL A 25 3.72 -7.21 10.43
CA VAL A 25 2.55 -7.93 9.91
C VAL A 25 1.80 -8.62 11.05
N GLU A 26 2.52 -9.28 11.94
CA GLU A 26 1.98 -9.99 13.11
C GLU A 26 1.23 -9.03 14.04
N ALA A 27 1.75 -7.81 14.25
CA ALA A 27 1.10 -6.80 15.08
C ALA A 27 -0.18 -6.25 14.45
N ILE A 28 -0.20 -6.06 13.12
CA ILE A 28 -1.42 -5.67 12.39
C ILE A 28 -2.48 -6.74 12.56
N ARG A 29 -2.12 -8.01 12.34
CA ARG A 29 -3.06 -9.14 12.46
C ARG A 29 -3.60 -9.26 13.87
N GLN A 30 -2.73 -9.16 14.88
CA GLN A 30 -3.12 -9.24 16.28
C GLN A 30 -4.08 -8.11 16.65
N ARG A 31 -3.83 -6.87 16.23
CA ARG A 31 -4.75 -5.74 16.45
C ARG A 31 -6.12 -5.98 15.81
N GLU A 32 -6.17 -6.50 14.58
CA GLU A 32 -7.44 -6.84 13.93
C GLU A 32 -8.22 -7.90 14.74
N LEU A 33 -7.53 -8.89 15.33
CA LEU A 33 -8.14 -9.89 16.21
C LEU A 33 -8.61 -9.31 17.55
N ASP A 34 -7.78 -8.51 18.21
CA ASP A 34 -8.09 -7.89 19.51
C ASP A 34 -9.28 -6.95 19.43
N LEU A 35 -9.41 -6.23 18.31
CA LEU A 35 -10.57 -5.37 18.00
C LEU A 35 -11.79 -6.15 17.51
N GLY A 36 -11.69 -7.49 17.38
CA GLY A 36 -12.77 -8.34 16.92
C GLY A 36 -13.21 -8.08 15.47
N ILE A 37 -12.34 -7.51 14.62
CA ILE A 37 -12.68 -7.13 13.24
C ILE A 37 -12.90 -8.40 12.40
N GLN A 38 -14.13 -8.60 11.95
CA GLN A 38 -14.53 -9.77 11.18
C GLN A 38 -14.44 -9.54 9.67
N GLY A 39 -14.31 -10.63 8.90
CA GLY A 39 -14.42 -10.61 7.44
C GLY A 39 -13.30 -11.36 6.73
N LYS A 40 -13.55 -11.74 5.48
CA LYS A 40 -12.56 -12.44 4.65
C LYS A 40 -11.30 -11.57 4.50
N GLY A 41 -10.14 -12.09 4.87
CA GLY A 41 -8.84 -11.41 4.72
C GLY A 41 -8.42 -10.54 5.91
N ARG A 42 -9.26 -10.41 6.95
CA ARG A 42 -8.84 -9.86 8.26
C ARG A 42 -7.89 -10.83 8.96
N ALA A 43 -6.95 -10.29 9.73
CA ALA A 43 -5.84 -10.99 10.36
C ALA A 43 -4.97 -11.80 9.38
N ALA A 44 -4.97 -11.44 8.09
CA ALA A 44 -4.29 -12.20 7.04
C ALA A 44 -3.48 -11.31 6.06
N ASN A 45 -3.19 -10.05 6.39
CA ASN A 45 -2.31 -9.22 5.55
C ASN A 45 -0.91 -9.83 5.46
N THR A 46 -0.25 -9.73 4.31
CA THR A 46 1.12 -10.24 4.10
C THR A 46 2.13 -9.12 3.90
N VAL A 47 1.67 -7.89 3.68
CA VAL A 47 2.49 -6.73 3.37
C VAL A 47 2.43 -5.75 4.53
N SER A 48 3.61 -5.23 4.90
CA SER A 48 3.83 -4.03 5.72
C SER A 48 5.21 -3.45 5.36
N TYR A 49 5.50 -2.21 5.74
CA TYR A 49 6.80 -1.59 5.41
C TYR A 49 7.98 -2.37 6.02
N PRO A 50 7.92 -2.85 7.28
CA PRO A 50 8.94 -3.75 7.80
C PRO A 50 9.06 -5.07 7.02
N ALA A 51 7.95 -5.68 6.62
CA ALA A 51 7.97 -6.93 5.86
C ALA A 51 8.59 -6.76 4.47
N LEU A 52 8.27 -5.67 3.76
CA LEU A 52 8.89 -5.32 2.47
C LEU A 52 10.40 -5.19 2.62
N ARG A 53 10.86 -4.47 3.66
CA ARG A 53 12.30 -4.34 3.97
C ARG A 53 12.98 -5.67 4.23
N ARG A 54 12.39 -6.54 5.07
CA ARG A 54 12.94 -7.88 5.34
C ARG A 54 12.97 -8.76 4.09
N GLY A 55 11.97 -8.65 3.23
CA GLY A 55 11.90 -9.35 1.96
C GLY A 55 12.84 -8.79 0.88
N GLY A 56 13.54 -7.68 1.15
CA GLY A 56 14.37 -6.99 0.16
C GLY A 56 13.58 -6.27 -0.93
N VAL A 57 12.28 -6.08 -0.76
CA VAL A 57 11.42 -5.34 -1.70
C VAL A 57 11.50 -3.85 -1.34
N GLY A 58 12.35 -3.12 -2.06
CA GLY A 58 12.63 -1.71 -1.78
C GLY A 58 11.97 -0.73 -2.72
N LEU A 59 11.35 -1.22 -3.80
CA LEU A 59 10.66 -0.42 -4.81
C LEU A 59 9.38 -1.15 -5.23
N GLY A 60 8.28 -0.43 -5.43
CA GLY A 60 7.14 -1.02 -6.11
C GLY A 60 6.11 -0.02 -6.59
N VAL A 61 5.29 -0.41 -7.56
CA VAL A 61 4.24 0.46 -8.09
C VAL A 61 3.08 0.52 -7.09
N ALA A 62 2.93 1.67 -6.44
CA ALA A 62 1.87 1.89 -5.47
C ALA A 62 0.57 2.34 -6.15
N THR A 63 -0.51 1.57 -5.98
CA THR A 63 -1.75 1.76 -6.73
C THR A 63 -2.69 2.79 -6.11
N LEU A 64 -3.41 3.56 -6.95
CA LEU A 64 -4.60 4.31 -6.54
C LEU A 64 -5.84 3.48 -6.89
N LEU A 65 -6.50 2.90 -5.89
CA LEU A 65 -7.48 1.82 -6.10
C LEU A 65 -8.94 2.30 -6.06
N ALA A 66 -9.28 3.27 -6.90
CA ALA A 66 -10.66 3.74 -7.04
C ALA A 66 -11.44 2.91 -8.07
N ARG A 67 -12.45 2.17 -7.62
CA ARG A 67 -13.22 1.26 -8.49
C ARG A 67 -14.59 1.85 -8.80
N LEU A 68 -14.88 2.14 -10.07
CA LEU A 68 -16.22 2.54 -10.49
C LEU A 68 -17.14 1.30 -10.58
N HIS A 69 -18.42 1.47 -10.24
CA HIS A 69 -19.47 0.50 -10.52
C HIS A 69 -19.69 0.43 -12.04
N ARG A 70 -19.82 -0.78 -12.58
CA ARG A 70 -20.11 -0.99 -14.02
C ARG A 70 -21.47 -1.66 -14.18
N ALA A 71 -22.25 -1.23 -15.16
CA ALA A 71 -23.62 -1.71 -15.39
C ALA A 71 -23.71 -3.22 -15.70
N ASP A 72 -22.63 -3.82 -16.20
CA ASP A 72 -22.50 -5.24 -16.51
C ASP A 72 -22.06 -6.09 -15.30
N GLN A 73 -21.81 -5.49 -14.14
CA GLN A 73 -21.37 -6.19 -12.94
C GLN A 73 -22.56 -6.62 -12.08
N LYS A 74 -22.57 -7.90 -11.69
CA LYS A 74 -23.60 -8.44 -10.79
C LYS A 74 -23.57 -7.70 -9.44
N PRO A 75 -24.74 -7.33 -8.86
CA PRO A 75 -24.85 -6.61 -7.58
C PRO A 75 -24.08 -7.23 -6.40
N GLY A 76 -23.78 -8.54 -6.47
CA GLY A 76 -23.02 -9.24 -5.44
C GLY A 76 -21.53 -8.85 -5.35
N PHE A 77 -20.94 -8.17 -6.34
CA PHE A 77 -19.54 -7.75 -6.25
C PHE A 77 -19.32 -6.50 -5.36
N GLN A 78 -20.41 -5.78 -5.00
CA GLN A 78 -20.37 -4.74 -3.97
C GLN A 78 -20.30 -5.30 -2.54
N SER A 79 -20.51 -6.61 -2.33
CA SER A 79 -20.87 -7.18 -1.02
C SER A 79 -19.73 -7.70 -0.12
N LYS A 80 -18.44 -7.43 -0.42
CA LYS A 80 -17.33 -8.07 0.33
C LYS A 80 -16.15 -7.15 0.68
N GLY A 81 -16.42 -5.91 1.08
CA GLY A 81 -15.38 -5.00 1.59
C GLY A 81 -14.54 -4.30 0.51
N PHE A 82 -15.06 -4.17 -0.70
CA PHE A 82 -14.45 -3.36 -1.76
C PHE A 82 -15.30 -2.11 -2.00
N ASN A 83 -14.76 -0.94 -1.70
CA ASN A 83 -15.40 0.33 -2.04
C ASN A 83 -15.51 0.44 -3.57
N ARG A 84 -16.76 0.45 -4.07
CA ARG A 84 -17.08 0.74 -5.46
C ARG A 84 -17.95 1.99 -5.50
N TYR A 85 -17.57 2.93 -6.35
CA TYR A 85 -18.22 4.23 -6.48
C TYR A 85 -19.23 4.18 -7.61
N GLU A 86 -20.45 4.66 -7.38
CA GLU A 86 -21.47 4.77 -8.42
C GLU A 86 -21.21 5.93 -9.37
N ASP A 87 -20.59 6.99 -8.86
CA ASP A 87 -20.27 8.19 -9.61
C ASP A 87 -18.76 8.41 -9.78
N MET A 88 -18.40 9.12 -10.85
CA MET A 88 -17.00 9.42 -11.18
C MET A 88 -16.34 10.37 -10.18
N ALA A 89 -17.10 11.25 -9.52
CA ALA A 89 -16.55 12.20 -8.56
C ALA A 89 -16.10 11.50 -7.28
N GLY A 90 -16.86 10.52 -6.79
CA GLY A 90 -16.51 9.65 -5.67
C GLY A 90 -15.29 8.79 -5.99
N ALA A 91 -15.23 8.19 -7.19
CA ALA A 91 -14.04 7.47 -7.64
C ALA A 91 -12.81 8.38 -7.70
N HIS A 92 -12.95 9.58 -8.26
CA HIS A 92 -11.88 10.57 -8.29
C HIS A 92 -11.43 10.96 -6.87
N GLY A 93 -12.37 11.27 -5.98
CA GLY A 93 -12.09 11.61 -4.59
C GLY A 93 -11.32 10.52 -3.85
N CYS A 94 -11.69 9.26 -4.03
CA CYS A 94 -10.94 8.11 -3.51
C CYS A 94 -9.50 8.06 -4.02
N ALA A 95 -9.30 8.16 -5.34
CA ALA A 95 -7.97 8.15 -5.93
C ALA A 95 -7.10 9.31 -5.40
N ARG A 96 -7.70 10.50 -5.21
CA ARG A 96 -7.01 11.64 -4.62
C ARG A 96 -6.67 11.41 -3.14
N GLY A 97 -7.55 10.78 -2.37
CA GLY A 97 -7.27 10.39 -0.98
C GLY A 97 -6.12 9.38 -0.87
N HIS A 98 -6.07 8.39 -1.77
CA HIS A 98 -4.96 7.44 -1.85
C HIS A 98 -3.64 8.13 -2.17
N LEU A 99 -3.65 9.10 -3.09
CA LEU A 99 -2.47 9.89 -3.42
C LEU A 99 -2.01 10.72 -2.22
N ALA A 100 -2.93 11.40 -1.53
CA ALA A 100 -2.63 12.20 -0.35
C ALA A 100 -2.02 11.36 0.79
N TYR A 101 -2.44 10.11 0.94
CA TYR A 101 -1.81 9.17 1.90
C TYR A 101 -0.35 8.88 1.55
N TYR A 102 -0.03 8.70 0.28
CA TYR A 102 1.36 8.53 -0.14
C TYR A 102 2.18 9.80 0.06
N GLU A 103 1.64 10.97 -0.30
CA GLU A 103 2.28 12.27 -0.08
C GLU A 103 2.62 12.49 1.40
N ALA A 104 1.68 12.21 2.32
CA ALA A 104 1.91 12.30 3.76
C ALA A 104 3.04 11.35 4.22
N LEU A 105 3.09 10.12 3.70
CA LEU A 105 4.18 9.19 4.02
C LEU A 105 5.52 9.57 3.40
N GLN A 106 5.52 10.37 2.33
CA GLN A 106 6.75 10.98 1.80
C GLN A 106 7.26 12.07 2.74
N GLU A 107 6.38 12.92 3.26
CA GLU A 107 6.74 13.96 4.23
C GLU A 107 7.32 13.36 5.52
N GLU A 108 6.82 12.19 5.92
CA GLU A 108 7.38 11.42 7.05
C GLU A 108 8.69 10.67 6.71
N GLY A 109 9.12 10.66 5.45
CA GLY A 109 10.32 9.93 4.99
C GLY A 109 10.17 8.40 4.97
N VAL A 110 8.94 7.88 5.06
CA VAL A 110 8.68 6.43 4.96
C VAL A 110 8.74 5.97 3.51
N LEU A 111 8.14 6.75 2.61
CA LEU A 111 8.09 6.49 1.18
C LEU A 111 8.84 7.57 0.39
N ARG A 112 9.25 7.25 -0.84
CA ARG A 112 9.85 8.20 -1.78
C ARG A 112 9.31 7.95 -3.19
N LEU A 113 8.66 8.94 -3.78
CA LEU A 113 8.22 8.89 -5.17
C LEU A 113 9.44 8.88 -6.11
N ILE A 114 9.44 7.97 -7.08
CA ILE A 114 10.49 7.79 -8.08
C ILE A 114 9.93 8.16 -9.46
N THR A 115 10.25 9.35 -9.95
CA THR A 115 9.77 9.85 -11.25
C THR A 115 10.82 9.86 -12.36
N HIS A 116 12.09 9.58 -12.04
CA HIS A 116 13.18 9.65 -13.00
C HIS A 116 14.32 8.67 -12.69
N LYS A 117 15.14 8.41 -13.70
CA LYS A 117 16.26 7.45 -13.65
C LYS A 117 17.25 7.74 -12.51
N ALA A 118 17.62 9.00 -12.28
CA ALA A 118 18.58 9.33 -11.22
C ALA A 118 18.07 8.92 -9.82
N ALA A 119 16.81 9.23 -9.48
CA ALA A 119 16.22 8.83 -8.21
C ALA A 119 16.16 7.30 -8.05
N LEU A 120 15.86 6.59 -9.14
CA LEU A 120 15.88 5.12 -9.16
C LEU A 120 17.29 4.57 -8.84
N MET A 121 18.33 5.14 -9.46
CA MET A 121 19.71 4.71 -9.24
C MET A 121 20.19 5.01 -7.81
N GLU A 122 19.80 6.15 -7.25
CA GLU A 122 20.07 6.50 -5.84
C GLU A 122 19.44 5.49 -4.89
N LEU A 123 18.15 5.16 -5.11
CA LEU A 123 17.45 4.15 -4.32
C LEU A 123 18.14 2.78 -4.45
N ALA A 124 18.46 2.36 -5.68
CA ALA A 124 19.12 1.07 -5.91
C ALA A 124 20.48 0.98 -5.18
N THR A 125 21.23 2.08 -5.15
CA THR A 125 22.50 2.17 -4.42
C THR A 125 22.30 2.13 -2.90
N ALA A 126 21.26 2.78 -2.37
CA ALA A 126 20.96 2.76 -0.94
C ALA A 126 20.49 1.38 -0.41
N TRP A 127 20.11 0.47 -1.29
CA TRP A 127 19.67 -0.90 -0.99
C TRP A 127 20.73 -1.98 -1.32
N GLN A 128 21.99 -1.57 -1.53
CA GLN A 128 23.06 -2.46 -1.97
C GLN A 128 23.28 -3.63 -0.99
N GLY A 129 23.37 -4.85 -1.54
CA GLY A 129 23.40 -6.09 -0.74
C GLY A 129 22.02 -6.68 -0.40
N GLY A 130 20.91 -5.99 -0.70
CA GLY A 130 19.55 -6.43 -0.33
C GLY A 130 19.10 -6.07 1.06
N GLN A 131 19.92 -5.30 1.77
CA GLN A 131 19.54 -4.65 3.02
C GLN A 131 19.59 -3.16 2.76
N ALA A 132 18.50 -2.47 3.12
CA ALA A 132 18.47 -1.02 3.07
C ALA A 132 19.38 -0.46 4.17
N VAL A 133 20.13 0.60 3.85
CA VAL A 133 20.73 1.44 4.91
C VAL A 133 19.59 1.91 5.83
N ALA A 134 19.83 1.92 7.14
CA ALA A 134 18.83 2.36 8.13
C ALA A 134 18.25 3.73 7.75
N GLY A 135 16.92 3.86 7.80
CA GLY A 135 16.22 5.09 7.42
C GLY A 135 16.04 5.32 5.91
N THR A 136 16.56 4.46 5.03
CA THR A 136 16.31 4.56 3.58
C THR A 136 14.83 4.38 3.29
N PRO A 137 14.10 5.30 2.63
CA PRO A 137 12.68 5.13 2.32
C PRO A 137 12.42 3.96 1.35
N LEU A 138 11.17 3.49 1.31
CA LEU A 138 10.69 2.59 0.25
C LEU A 138 10.33 3.43 -0.98
N GLY A 139 10.80 3.03 -2.16
CA GLY A 139 10.47 3.69 -3.41
C GLY A 139 9.09 3.30 -3.92
N TYR A 140 8.41 4.22 -4.60
CA TYR A 140 7.20 3.94 -5.37
C TYR A 140 7.01 4.82 -6.60
#